data_AF-A0A2E5YM62-F1
#
_entry.id   AF-A0A2E5YM62-F1
#
_cell.length_a   1.000
_cell.length_b   1.000
_cell.length_c   1.000
_cell.angle_alpha   90.00
_cell.angle_beta   90.00
_cell.angle_gamma   90.00
#
_symmetry.space_group_name_H-M   'P 1'
#
loop_
_entity.id
_entity.type
_entity.pdbx_description
1 polymer ?
#
loop_
_entity_poly.entity_id
_entity_poly.type
_entity_poly.pdbx_seq_one_letter_code
_entity_poly.pdbx_strand_id
1 'polypeptide(L)'
;MTKSIIQYSDSETPKNDYPRKIISPPRASSCCTDGSRLDVGSVREVEGFKFCYRVCQECGHAVKYFYPSIESTSSALKAYRERQKYMLQ
;
A
#
# COMPACT_ATOMS: atom_id res chain seq x y z
N MET A 1 1.03 -2.45 -19.09
CA MET A 1 1.22 -1.44 -18.02
C MET A 1 -0.13 -1.14 -17.36
N THR A 2 -0.40 -1.73 -16.20
CA THR A 2 -1.66 -1.51 -15.47
C THR A 2 -1.62 -0.14 -14.80
N LYS A 3 -2.36 0.82 -15.35
CA LYS A 3 -2.45 2.20 -14.84
C LYS A 3 -3.01 2.17 -13.40
N SER A 4 -2.32 2.85 -12.48
CA SER A 4 -2.83 3.06 -11.12
C SER A 4 -4.11 3.89 -11.17
N ILE A 5 -5.08 3.59 -10.30
CA ILE A 5 -6.30 4.41 -10.15
C ILE A 5 -6.08 5.61 -9.21
N ILE A 6 -4.91 5.69 -8.58
CA ILE A 6 -4.54 6.82 -7.73
C ILE A 6 -4.18 8.01 -8.62
N GLN A 7 -4.88 9.11 -8.43
CA GLN A 7 -4.56 10.41 -8.99
C GLN A 7 -4.02 11.29 -7.86
N TYR A 8 -2.79 11.76 -8.03
CA TYR A 8 -2.17 12.66 -7.08
C TYR A 8 -2.57 14.10 -7.38
N SER A 9 -3.01 14.84 -6.36
CA SER A 9 -3.42 16.24 -6.48
C SER A 9 -3.17 16.98 -5.17
N ASP A 10 -2.66 18.22 -5.28
CA ASP A 10 -2.52 19.16 -4.17
C ASP A 10 -3.73 20.10 -4.05
N SER A 11 -4.57 20.17 -5.09
CA SER A 11 -5.70 21.10 -5.18
C SER A 11 -7.06 20.44 -4.93
N GLU A 12 -7.18 19.14 -5.18
CA GLU A 12 -8.41 18.39 -4.96
C GLU A 12 -8.41 17.76 -3.56
N THR A 13 -9.56 17.80 -2.89
CA THR A 13 -9.73 17.11 -1.61
C THR A 13 -9.53 15.60 -1.78
N PRO A 14 -8.80 14.94 -0.86
CA PRO A 14 -8.61 13.50 -0.91
C PRO A 14 -9.96 12.77 -0.94
N LYS A 15 -10.12 11.84 -1.89
CA LYS A 15 -11.39 11.14 -2.11
C LYS A 15 -11.17 9.71 -2.55
N ASN A 16 -11.93 8.80 -1.96
CA ASN A 16 -11.89 7.39 -2.29
C ASN A 16 -13.14 6.98 -3.09
N ASP A 17 -13.02 6.98 -4.42
CA ASP A 17 -14.04 6.46 -5.36
C ASP A 17 -13.64 5.09 -5.91
N TYR A 18 -12.99 4.25 -5.10
CA TYR A 18 -12.64 2.88 -5.47
C TYR A 18 -13.89 2.11 -5.96
N PRO A 19 -13.81 1.31 -7.06
CA PRO A 19 -12.60 0.92 -7.80
C PRO A 19 -12.21 1.86 -8.96
N ARG A 20 -12.91 2.98 -9.15
CA ARG A 20 -12.74 3.83 -10.34
C ARG A 20 -11.55 4.78 -10.22
N LYS A 21 -11.44 5.49 -9.10
CA LYS A 21 -10.43 6.54 -8.88
C LYS A 21 -10.18 6.76 -7.39
N ILE A 22 -8.95 7.10 -7.01
CA ILE A 22 -8.61 7.57 -5.66
C ILE A 22 -7.84 8.88 -5.82
N ILE A 23 -8.35 9.99 -5.26
CA ILE A 23 -7.63 11.26 -5.19
C ILE A 23 -6.80 11.25 -3.92
N SER A 24 -5.49 11.44 -4.06
CA SER A 24 -4.53 11.41 -2.96
C SER A 24 -3.68 12.67 -2.97
N PRO A 25 -3.29 13.20 -1.80
CA PRO A 25 -2.13 14.07 -1.69
C PRO A 25 -0.90 13.38 -2.30
N PRO A 26 0.02 14.11 -2.96
CA PRO A 26 1.20 13.54 -3.59
C PRO A 26 2.28 13.11 -2.59
N ARG A 27 2.23 13.61 -1.35
CA ARG A 27 3.24 13.33 -0.31
C ARG A 27 2.59 12.77 0.94
N ALA A 28 3.28 11.83 1.56
CA ALA A 28 2.92 11.33 2.87
C ALA A 28 3.23 12.39 3.94
N SER A 29 2.40 12.42 4.97
CA SER A 29 2.57 13.28 6.15
C SER A 29 2.94 12.44 7.38
N SER A 30 3.27 13.11 8.49
CA SER A 30 3.60 12.46 9.76
C SER A 30 2.52 11.52 10.29
N CYS A 31 1.24 11.80 9.99
CA CYS A 31 0.11 10.94 10.35
C CYS A 31 0.09 9.60 9.59
N CYS A 32 0.82 9.47 8.48
CA CYS A 32 0.76 8.31 7.61
C CYS A 32 1.59 7.13 8.15
N THR A 33 1.10 6.50 9.20
CA THR A 33 1.63 5.25 9.79
C THR A 33 0.97 4.00 9.18
N ASP A 34 1.48 2.81 9.47
CA ASP A 34 0.85 1.56 9.03
C ASP A 34 -0.56 1.39 9.64
N GLY A 35 -0.72 1.71 10.93
CA GLY A 35 -2.02 1.66 11.61
C GLY A 35 -3.05 2.66 11.07
N SER A 36 -2.61 3.85 10.63
CA SER A 36 -3.52 4.86 10.03
C SER A 36 -3.99 4.49 8.61
N ARG A 37 -3.28 3.57 7.94
CA ARG A 37 -3.51 3.22 6.53
C ARG A 37 -4.36 1.97 6.43
N LEU A 38 -5.60 2.13 6.02
CA LEU A 38 -6.53 1.03 5.83
C LEU A 38 -6.53 0.54 4.38
N ASP A 39 -6.67 -0.77 4.22
CA ASP A 39 -6.87 -1.42 2.92
C ASP A 39 -8.20 -0.95 2.30
N VAL A 40 -8.14 -0.62 1.01
CA VAL A 40 -9.28 -0.17 0.22
C VAL A 40 -9.59 -1.20 -0.85
N GLY A 41 -10.77 -1.80 -0.73
CA GLY A 41 -11.25 -2.82 -1.64
C GLY A 41 -10.53 -4.16 -1.48
N SER A 42 -10.60 -4.99 -2.52
CA SER A 42 -10.00 -6.32 -2.53
C SER A 42 -8.55 -6.31 -3.02
N VAL A 43 -7.77 -7.28 -2.54
CA VAL A 43 -6.44 -7.58 -3.08
C VAL A 43 -6.55 -7.93 -4.56
N ARG A 44 -5.69 -7.32 -5.38
CA ARG A 44 -5.59 -7.58 -6.82
C ARG A 44 -4.27 -8.27 -7.13
N GLU A 45 -4.28 -9.08 -8.17
CA GLU A 45 -3.08 -9.75 -8.68
C GLU A 45 -2.78 -9.27 -10.09
N VAL A 46 -1.54 -8.83 -10.32
CA VAL A 46 -1.05 -8.44 -11.64
C VAL A 46 0.34 -9.01 -11.81
N GLU A 47 0.56 -9.79 -12.86
CA GLU A 47 1.87 -10.39 -13.20
C GLU A 47 2.48 -11.19 -12.03
N GLY A 48 1.65 -11.89 -11.25
CA GLY A 48 2.07 -12.65 -10.07
C GLY A 48 2.33 -11.82 -8.81
N PHE A 49 2.20 -10.49 -8.88
CA PHE A 49 2.30 -9.60 -7.73
C PHE A 49 0.91 -9.28 -7.17
N LYS A 50 0.70 -9.63 -5.90
CA LYS A 50 -0.51 -9.25 -5.15
C LYS A 50 -0.32 -7.85 -4.57
N PHE A 51 -1.31 -6.99 -4.75
CA PHE A 51 -1.31 -5.65 -4.18
C PHE A 51 -2.72 -5.23 -3.74
N CYS A 52 -2.79 -4.33 -2.77
CA CYS A 52 -4.00 -3.58 -2.43
C CYS A 52 -3.71 -2.08 -2.52
N TYR A 53 -4.76 -1.27 -2.52
CA TYR A 53 -4.60 0.17 -2.26
C TYR A 53 -4.81 0.41 -0.78
N ARG A 54 -3.96 1.25 -0.17
CA ARG A 54 -4.09 1.65 1.24
C ARG A 54 -4.25 3.16 1.34
N VAL A 55 -5.19 3.61 2.17
CA VAL A 55 -5.48 5.04 2.35
C VAL A 55 -5.37 5.42 3.83
N CYS A 56 -4.58 6.46 4.10
CA CYS A 56 -4.50 7.06 5.43
C CYS A 56 -5.84 7.68 5.81
N GLN A 57 -6.41 7.29 6.95
CA GLN A 57 -7.70 7.80 7.41
C GLN A 57 -7.65 9.25 7.90
N GLU A 58 -6.44 9.78 8.16
CA GLU A 58 -6.28 11.14 8.69
C GLU A 58 -6.13 12.17 7.56
N CYS A 59 -5.21 11.97 6.62
CA CYS A 59 -4.95 12.93 5.54
C CYS A 59 -5.40 12.46 4.15
N GLY A 60 -5.91 11.23 4.01
CA GLY A 60 -6.36 10.68 2.73
C GLY A 60 -5.23 10.27 1.78
N HIS A 61 -3.98 10.25 2.22
CA HIS A 61 -2.85 9.79 1.40
C HIS A 61 -2.97 8.30 1.03
N ALA A 62 -3.00 8.02 -0.27
CA ALA A 62 -3.16 6.71 -0.86
C ALA A 62 -1.85 6.15 -1.41
N VAL A 63 -1.62 4.86 -1.19
CA VAL A 63 -0.49 4.11 -1.73
C VAL A 63 -0.94 2.80 -2.33
N LYS A 64 -0.16 2.31 -3.31
CA LYS A 64 -0.27 0.94 -3.79
C LYS A 64 0.65 0.06 -2.93
N TYR A 65 0.07 -0.75 -2.06
CA TYR A 65 0.81 -1.64 -1.18
C TYR A 65 0.94 -3.01 -1.83
N PHE A 66 2.18 -3.43 -2.11
CA PHE A 66 2.47 -4.74 -2.67
C PHE A 66 2.70 -5.73 -1.53
N TYR A 67 1.90 -6.80 -1.51
CA TYR A 67 2.15 -7.89 -0.58
C TYR A 67 3.44 -8.58 -1.01
N PRO A 68 4.36 -8.81 -0.05
CA PRO A 68 5.62 -9.42 -0.40
C PRO A 68 5.36 -10.86 -0.84
N SER A 69 5.78 -11.19 -2.06
CA SER A 69 5.56 -12.50 -2.68
C SER A 69 5.95 -13.60 -1.68
N ILE A 70 4.98 -14.46 -1.34
CA ILE A 70 5.26 -15.62 -0.48
C ILE A 70 6.21 -16.58 -1.23
N GLU A 71 6.27 -16.47 -2.56
CA GLU A 71 7.21 -17.14 -3.46
C GLU A 71 8.31 -16.19 -3.98
N SER A 72 8.99 -15.46 -3.09
CA SER A 72 10.35 -15.03 -3.43
C SER A 72 11.30 -16.15 -3.04
N THR A 73 11.85 -16.85 -4.02
CA THR A 73 12.94 -17.83 -3.90
C THR A 73 14.26 -17.21 -3.40
N SER A 74 14.26 -15.97 -2.92
CA SER A 74 15.44 -15.33 -2.36
C SER A 74 15.61 -15.67 -0.88
N SER A 75 16.64 -16.48 -0.60
CA SER A 75 17.08 -16.88 0.75
C SER A 75 17.33 -15.68 1.68
N ALA A 76 17.72 -14.53 1.13
CA ALA A 76 17.97 -13.30 1.89
C ALA A 76 16.71 -12.73 2.57
N LEU A 77 15.55 -12.81 1.90
CA LEU A 77 14.29 -12.31 2.47
C LEU A 77 13.69 -13.27 3.50
N LYS A 78 13.91 -14.59 3.35
CA LYS A 78 13.62 -15.59 4.40
C LYS A 78 14.42 -15.29 5.66
N ALA A 79 15.72 -15.11 5.53
CA ALA A 79 16.61 -14.82 6.67
C ALA A 79 16.30 -13.48 7.36
N TYR A 80 15.78 -12.49 6.63
CA TYR A 80 15.30 -11.23 7.23
C TYR A 80 14.02 -11.43 8.03
N ARG A 81 13.04 -12.16 7.47
CA ARG A 81 11.76 -12.47 8.15
C ARG A 81 11.96 -13.35 9.38
N GLU A 82 12.86 -14.32 9.32
CA GLU A 82 13.20 -15.16 10.48
C GLU A 82 13.87 -14.33 11.57
N ARG A 83 14.84 -13.47 11.24
CA ARG A 83 15.46 -12.58 12.23
C ARG A 83 14.46 -11.63 12.89
N GLN A 84 13.50 -11.09 12.15
CA GLN A 84 12.48 -10.21 12.71
C GLN A 84 11.51 -10.95 13.66
N LYS A 85 11.25 -12.24 13.46
CA LYS A 85 10.43 -13.04 14.40
C LYS A 85 11.10 -13.22 15.77
N TYR A 86 12.42 -13.29 15.83
CA TYR A 86 13.17 -13.49 17.08
C TYR A 86 13.50 -12.20 17.84
N MET A 87 13.28 -11.02 17.25
CA MET A 87 13.53 -9.72 17.91
C MET A 87 12.29 -9.13 18.61
N LEU A 88 11.16 -9.84 18.57
CA LEU A 88 9.89 -9.44 19.18
C LEU A 88 9.49 -10.34 20.37
N GLN A 89 10.44 -11.10 20.93
CA GLN A 89 10.29 -11.80 22.22
C GLN A 89 11.20 -11.17 23.28
#